data_AF-A0A1Q3QA00-F1
#
_entry.id   AF-A0A1Q3QA00-F1
#
_cell.length_a   1.000
_cell.length_b   1.000
_cell.length_c   1.000
_cell.angle_alpha   90.00
_cell.angle_beta   90.00
_cell.angle_gamma   90.00
#
_symmetry.space_group_name_H-M   'P 1'
#
loop_
_entity.id
_entity.type
_entity.pdbx_description
1 polymer ?
#
loop_
_entity_poly.entity_id
_entity_poly.type
_entity_poly.pdbx_seq_one_letter_code
_entity_poly.pdbx_strand_id
1 'polypeptide(L)'
;MKRILFLMLSFLLLYACNENTNCVTEDVRTREIVEVRAMNAEAFFSFDSVTNPVVWRTFQSLEEMQVACQVPEDILESMSTDNLIQTCMNYPLYGNYLAYNNELEGIKFIINGFNGFAELQNREDAADRLIAYYEGIDVRKIAENAITLSATKNELSVLHIGYLELILSSRLVPSLYAEPNISRLEKARYKKYEDKLQNSEVYSLQVIKKSLLLGAQIKLKSKEINNEEKSLLSRFVEMGGEVNTLEDYTKVSQIINK
;
A
#
# COMPACT_ATOMS: atom_id res chain seq x y z
N MET A 1 -15.11 31.77 43.25
CA MET A 1 -16.14 30.77 43.57
C MET A 1 -17.32 30.96 42.62
N LYS A 2 -17.67 29.91 41.86
CA LYS A 2 -19.01 29.56 41.31
C LYS A 2 -19.69 30.61 40.38
N ARG A 3 -20.33 30.28 39.27
CA ARG A 3 -20.69 29.02 38.59
C ARG A 3 -21.22 29.37 37.19
N ILE A 4 -21.07 28.40 36.30
CA ILE A 4 -21.60 28.18 34.95
C ILE A 4 -23.10 28.48 34.80
N LEU A 5 -23.52 29.04 33.66
CA LEU A 5 -24.62 28.53 32.82
C LEU A 5 -24.59 29.17 31.42
N PHE A 6 -24.15 28.42 30.40
CA PHE A 6 -24.36 28.77 28.99
C PHE A 6 -25.48 27.87 28.45
N LEU A 7 -26.53 28.49 27.95
CA LEU A 7 -27.73 27.85 27.42
C LEU A 7 -27.52 27.46 25.94
N MET A 8 -27.65 26.16 25.70
CA MET A 8 -28.35 25.51 24.58
C MET A 8 -28.36 26.22 23.22
N LEU A 9 -27.60 25.67 22.26
CA LEU A 9 -28.05 25.59 20.87
C LEU A 9 -27.45 24.32 20.22
N SER A 10 -28.17 23.22 20.35
CA SER A 10 -27.91 21.99 19.60
C SER A 10 -29.26 21.42 19.18
N PHE A 11 -29.63 21.65 17.92
CA PHE A 11 -30.55 20.81 17.14
C PHE A 11 -30.52 21.32 15.69
N LEU A 12 -30.62 20.39 14.74
CA LEU A 12 -30.48 20.52 13.27
C LEU A 12 -29.00 20.36 12.86
N LEU A 13 -28.57 19.19 12.38
CA LEU A 13 -28.99 18.59 11.12
C LEU A 13 -28.98 17.05 11.20
N LEU A 14 -30.16 16.43 11.28
CA LEU A 14 -30.39 15.04 10.91
C LEU A 14 -31.52 15.04 9.89
N TYR A 15 -31.22 14.70 8.64
CA TYR A 15 -32.05 14.13 7.56
C TYR A 15 -31.16 14.26 6.29
N ALA A 16 -30.88 13.22 5.50
CA ALA A 16 -31.77 12.17 5.06
C ALA A 16 -31.01 10.90 4.60
N CYS A 17 -31.62 9.73 4.81
CA CYS A 17 -31.52 8.59 3.91
C CYS A 17 -32.95 8.05 3.76
N ASN A 18 -33.44 8.00 2.53
CA ASN A 18 -34.74 7.43 2.17
C ASN A 18 -34.47 6.06 1.53
N GLU A 19 -34.85 4.98 2.21
CA GLU A 19 -34.88 3.63 1.64
C GLU A 19 -36.21 3.42 0.91
N ASN A 20 -36.15 3.14 -0.39
CA ASN A 20 -37.26 2.50 -1.10
C ASN A 20 -36.83 1.06 -1.44
N THR A 21 -37.46 0.11 -0.76
CA THR A 21 -37.38 -1.32 -1.05
C THR A 21 -38.35 -1.68 -2.17
N ASN A 22 -37.86 -2.34 -3.22
CA ASN A 22 -38.69 -3.05 -4.19
C ASN A 22 -38.39 -4.55 -4.08
N CYS A 23 -39.42 -5.34 -3.80
CA CYS A 23 -39.39 -6.79 -3.79
C CYS A 23 -39.49 -7.34 -5.23
N VAL A 24 -38.62 -8.28 -5.59
CA VAL A 24 -38.70 -9.03 -6.85
C VAL A 24 -38.83 -10.52 -6.50
N THR A 25 -39.82 -11.18 -7.09
CA THR A 25 -40.10 -12.61 -6.92
C THR A 25 -39.14 -13.47 -7.74
N GLU A 26 -38.52 -14.48 -7.12
CA GLU A 26 -37.56 -15.42 -7.73
C GLU A 26 -38.24 -16.42 -8.69
N ASP A 27 -37.75 -16.49 -9.94
CA ASP A 27 -38.05 -17.55 -10.91
C ASP A 27 -36.85 -18.51 -11.02
N VAL A 28 -37.15 -19.81 -10.89
CA VAL A 28 -36.25 -20.97 -10.76
C VAL A 28 -35.34 -21.16 -11.99
N ARG A 29 -35.69 -20.57 -13.15
CA ARG A 29 -34.88 -20.64 -14.38
C ARG A 29 -33.62 -19.76 -14.35
N THR A 30 -33.53 -18.84 -13.39
CA THR A 30 -32.38 -17.93 -13.23
C THR A 30 -31.16 -18.63 -12.64
N ARG A 31 -31.37 -19.74 -11.89
CA ARG A 31 -30.30 -20.44 -11.15
C ARG A 31 -29.24 -21.04 -12.07
N GLU A 32 -29.65 -21.72 -13.14
CA GLU A 32 -28.72 -22.37 -14.09
C GLU A 32 -27.93 -21.35 -14.94
N ILE A 33 -28.49 -20.17 -15.22
CA ILE A 33 -27.79 -19.13 -15.99
C ILE A 33 -26.79 -18.35 -15.12
N VAL A 34 -27.05 -18.23 -13.81
CA VAL A 34 -26.13 -17.60 -12.84
C VAL A 34 -24.92 -18.51 -12.55
N GLU A 35 -25.13 -19.82 -12.44
CA GLU A 35 -24.05 -20.79 -12.16
C GLU A 35 -23.00 -20.85 -13.28
N VAL A 36 -23.43 -20.77 -14.55
CA VAL A 36 -22.52 -20.84 -15.71
C VAL A 36 -21.74 -19.52 -15.92
N ARG A 37 -22.26 -18.38 -15.45
CA ARG A 37 -21.55 -17.08 -15.52
C ARG A 37 -20.59 -16.84 -14.35
N ALA A 38 -20.76 -17.55 -13.23
CA ALA A 38 -19.91 -17.42 -12.05
C ALA A 38 -18.50 -18.01 -12.23
N MET A 39 -18.25 -18.78 -13.29
CA MET A 39 -16.95 -19.44 -13.50
C MET A 39 -15.88 -18.57 -14.17
N ASN A 40 -16.14 -17.29 -14.48
CA ASN A 40 -15.17 -16.38 -15.11
C ASN A 40 -15.26 -14.92 -14.62
N ALA A 41 -15.75 -14.67 -13.40
CA ALA A 41 -15.52 -13.39 -12.74
C ALA A 41 -14.28 -13.57 -11.86
N GLU A 42 -13.18 -12.88 -12.18
CA GLU A 42 -12.02 -12.90 -11.29
C GLU A 42 -12.46 -12.48 -9.87
N ALA A 43 -12.09 -13.27 -8.86
CA ALA A 43 -12.50 -13.01 -7.49
C ALA A 43 -11.97 -11.65 -7.04
N PHE A 44 -12.87 -10.68 -6.85
CA PHE A 44 -12.56 -9.37 -6.28
C PHE A 44 -12.98 -9.37 -4.82
N PHE A 45 -12.01 -9.19 -3.91
CA PHE A 45 -12.26 -9.12 -2.48
C PHE A 45 -12.23 -7.68 -1.97
N SER A 46 -13.22 -7.30 -1.16
CA SER A 46 -13.30 -6.01 -0.49
C SER A 46 -13.37 -6.19 1.02
N PHE A 47 -12.70 -5.29 1.75
CA PHE A 47 -12.76 -5.21 3.21
C PHE A 47 -13.98 -4.43 3.72
N ASP A 48 -14.92 -4.04 2.86
CA ASP A 48 -16.07 -3.19 3.24
C ASP A 48 -16.92 -3.77 4.38
N SER A 49 -17.09 -5.09 4.43
CA SER A 49 -17.87 -5.76 5.48
C SER A 49 -17.23 -5.57 6.86
N VAL A 50 -15.90 -5.70 6.94
CA VAL A 50 -15.16 -5.59 8.21
C VAL A 50 -14.87 -4.14 8.57
N THR A 51 -14.58 -3.30 7.58
CA THR A 51 -14.32 -1.85 7.76
C THR A 51 -15.57 -1.00 7.89
N ASN A 52 -16.76 -1.60 7.82
CA ASN A 52 -18.00 -0.92 8.16
C ASN A 52 -17.88 -0.29 9.56
N PRO A 53 -18.17 1.01 9.77
CA PRO A 53 -17.95 1.67 11.07
C PRO A 53 -18.67 1.03 12.26
N VAL A 54 -19.80 0.34 12.02
CA VAL A 54 -20.55 -0.39 13.07
C VAL A 54 -19.84 -1.68 13.46
N VAL A 55 -19.21 -2.37 12.50
CA VAL A 55 -18.42 -3.58 12.75
C VAL A 55 -17.03 -3.22 13.28
N TRP A 56 -16.33 -2.31 12.62
CA TRP A 56 -14.96 -1.93 12.96
C TRP A 56 -14.78 -1.46 14.41
N ARG A 57 -15.79 -0.77 14.94
CA ARG A 57 -15.77 -0.27 16.33
C ARG A 57 -15.97 -1.35 17.39
N THR A 58 -16.38 -2.57 17.02
CA THR A 58 -16.58 -3.66 17.99
C THR A 58 -15.27 -4.35 18.34
N PHE A 59 -14.25 -4.27 17.48
CA PHE A 59 -12.94 -4.82 17.76
C PHE A 59 -12.26 -4.08 18.93
N GLN A 60 -11.80 -4.83 19.92
CA GLN A 60 -11.20 -4.32 21.16
C GLN A 60 -9.66 -4.31 21.12
N SER A 61 -9.07 -4.94 20.11
CA SER A 61 -7.62 -5.04 19.97
C SER A 61 -7.17 -5.00 18.51
N LEU A 62 -5.88 -4.69 18.29
CA LEU A 62 -5.26 -4.79 16.97
C LEU A 62 -5.30 -6.23 16.44
N GLU A 63 -5.13 -7.22 17.31
CA GLU A 63 -5.17 -8.64 16.95
C GLU A 63 -6.55 -9.02 16.38
N GLU A 64 -7.64 -8.59 17.02
CA GLU A 64 -8.99 -8.82 16.50
C GLU A 64 -9.19 -8.18 15.12
N MET A 65 -8.67 -6.96 14.89
CA MET A 65 -8.73 -6.32 13.58
C MET A 65 -7.90 -7.08 12.54
N GLN A 66 -6.72 -7.59 12.90
CA GLN A 66 -5.86 -8.37 12.01
C GLN A 66 -6.51 -9.71 11.62
N VAL A 67 -7.16 -10.38 12.57
CA VAL A 67 -7.92 -11.62 12.30
C VAL A 67 -9.10 -11.34 11.37
N ALA A 68 -9.85 -10.26 11.63
CA ALA A 68 -10.98 -9.88 10.79
C ALA A 68 -10.57 -9.49 9.36
N CYS A 69 -9.35 -8.97 9.18
CA CYS A 69 -8.85 -8.59 7.86
C CYS A 69 -8.19 -9.75 7.09
N GLN A 70 -8.20 -11.00 7.55
CA GLN A 70 -7.70 -12.11 6.72
C GLN A 70 -8.64 -12.40 5.56
N VAL A 71 -8.09 -12.74 4.40
CA VAL A 71 -8.88 -13.17 3.22
C VAL A 71 -9.23 -14.66 3.38
N PRO A 72 -10.48 -15.09 3.13
CA PRO A 72 -10.82 -16.52 3.07
C PRO A 72 -9.93 -17.27 2.07
N GLU A 73 -9.48 -18.47 2.42
CA GLU A 73 -8.50 -19.25 1.65
C GLU A 73 -8.97 -19.56 0.22
N ASP A 74 -10.24 -19.93 0.06
CA ASP A 74 -10.87 -20.21 -1.24
C ASP A 74 -10.91 -18.97 -2.15
N ILE A 75 -11.12 -17.79 -1.57
CA ILE A 75 -11.07 -16.54 -2.32
C ILE A 75 -9.61 -16.22 -2.67
N LEU A 76 -8.68 -16.39 -1.73
CA LEU A 76 -7.27 -16.06 -1.89
C LEU A 76 -6.61 -16.87 -3.03
N GLU A 77 -6.86 -18.18 -3.08
CA GLU A 77 -6.34 -19.08 -4.13
C GLU A 77 -6.93 -18.79 -5.51
N SER A 78 -8.16 -18.27 -5.57
CA SER A 78 -8.84 -17.98 -6.84
C SER A 78 -8.56 -16.59 -7.42
N MET A 79 -7.89 -15.70 -6.68
CA MET A 79 -7.52 -14.37 -7.20
C MET A 79 -6.47 -14.46 -8.30
N SER A 80 -6.59 -13.60 -9.31
CA SER A 80 -5.45 -13.26 -10.18
C SER A 80 -4.37 -12.53 -9.37
N THR A 81 -3.11 -12.55 -9.83
CA THR A 81 -2.01 -11.88 -9.09
C THR A 81 -2.22 -10.37 -9.04
N ASP A 82 -2.83 -9.80 -10.08
CA ASP A 82 -3.20 -8.39 -10.12
C ASP A 82 -4.26 -8.06 -9.05
N ASN A 83 -5.32 -8.88 -8.90
CA ASN A 83 -6.32 -8.68 -7.85
C ASN A 83 -5.75 -8.88 -6.46
N LEU A 84 -4.86 -9.86 -6.28
CA LEU A 84 -4.17 -10.07 -5.00
C LEU A 84 -3.31 -8.86 -4.62
N ILE A 85 -2.57 -8.28 -5.57
CA ILE A 85 -1.80 -7.04 -5.33
C ILE A 85 -2.74 -5.91 -4.93
N GLN A 86 -3.88 -5.74 -5.59
CA GLN A 86 -4.87 -4.73 -5.22
C GLN A 86 -5.43 -4.97 -3.81
N THR A 87 -5.73 -6.22 -3.45
CA THR A 87 -6.17 -6.58 -2.10
C THR A 87 -5.09 -6.27 -1.06
N CYS A 88 -3.82 -6.54 -1.35
CA CYS A 88 -2.70 -6.16 -0.48
C CYS A 88 -2.57 -4.64 -0.33
N MET A 89 -2.74 -3.89 -1.41
CA MET A 89 -2.67 -2.42 -1.40
C MET A 89 -3.85 -1.77 -0.67
N ASN A 90 -5.00 -2.44 -0.64
CA ASN A 90 -6.21 -2.01 0.06
C ASN A 90 -6.33 -2.57 1.49
N TYR A 91 -5.27 -3.22 2.02
CA TYR A 91 -5.28 -3.78 3.36
C TYR A 91 -5.61 -2.71 4.42
N PRO A 92 -6.70 -2.82 5.21
CA PRO A 92 -7.19 -1.71 6.03
C PRO A 92 -6.21 -1.18 7.08
N LEU A 93 -5.30 -2.06 7.53
CA LEU A 93 -4.30 -1.74 8.55
C LEU A 93 -2.93 -1.38 7.94
N TYR A 94 -2.86 -1.05 6.64
CA TYR A 94 -1.60 -0.68 5.98
C TYR A 94 -0.91 0.47 6.70
N GLY A 95 -1.65 1.44 7.24
CA GLY A 95 -1.09 2.62 7.93
C GLY A 95 -0.25 2.30 9.18
N ASN A 96 -0.34 1.09 9.74
CA ASN A 96 0.37 0.72 10.95
C ASN A 96 1.91 0.76 10.81
N TYR A 97 2.46 0.72 9.59
CA TYR A 97 3.91 0.83 9.40
C TYR A 97 4.44 2.19 9.88
N LEU A 98 3.60 3.24 9.83
CA LEU A 98 3.97 4.60 10.23
C LEU A 98 4.20 4.73 11.75
N ALA A 99 3.71 3.77 12.54
CA ALA A 99 3.88 3.77 14.00
C ALA A 99 5.27 3.26 14.44
N TYR A 100 6.10 2.78 13.51
CA TYR A 100 7.43 2.24 13.81
C TYR A 100 8.51 3.30 13.56
N ASN A 101 9.51 3.35 14.45
CA ASN A 101 10.70 4.18 14.24
C ASN A 101 11.47 3.78 12.97
N ASN A 102 11.44 2.49 12.65
CA ASN A 102 11.96 1.93 11.41
C ASN A 102 10.77 1.44 10.56
N GLU A 103 10.35 2.23 9.57
CA GLU A 103 9.21 1.88 8.71
C GLU A 103 9.47 0.59 7.90
N LEU A 104 10.73 0.20 7.66
CA LEU A 104 11.08 -1.07 7.00
C LEU A 104 10.89 -2.28 7.94
N GLU A 105 10.98 -2.09 9.25
CA GLU A 105 10.54 -3.11 10.23
C GLU A 105 9.01 -3.12 10.33
N GLY A 106 8.38 -1.95 10.36
CA GLY A 106 6.93 -1.82 10.38
C GLY A 106 6.24 -2.50 9.20
N ILE A 107 6.79 -2.37 7.98
CA ILE A 107 6.23 -3.06 6.81
C ILE A 107 6.37 -4.58 6.91
N LYS A 108 7.47 -5.09 7.47
CA LYS A 108 7.65 -6.54 7.68
C LYS A 108 6.63 -7.09 8.66
N PHE A 109 6.28 -6.32 9.70
CA PHE A 109 5.19 -6.70 10.61
C PHE A 109 3.85 -6.84 9.87
N ILE A 110 3.52 -5.90 8.98
CA ILE A 110 2.30 -5.97 8.16
C ILE A 110 2.33 -7.18 7.23
N ILE A 111 3.44 -7.36 6.51
CA ILE A 111 3.65 -8.48 5.57
C ILE A 111 3.45 -9.83 6.28
N ASN A 112 4.05 -10.00 7.46
CA ASN A 112 3.95 -11.25 8.21
C ASN A 112 2.58 -11.48 8.85
N GLY A 113 1.77 -10.43 9.03
CA GLY A 113 0.48 -10.48 9.71
C GLY A 113 -0.73 -10.60 8.78
N PHE A 114 -0.55 -10.58 7.46
CA PHE A 114 -1.64 -10.62 6.49
C PHE A 114 -1.42 -11.71 5.43
N ASN A 115 -2.37 -12.64 5.32
CA ASN A 115 -2.25 -13.81 4.45
C ASN A 115 -2.15 -13.47 2.95
N GLY A 116 -2.63 -12.31 2.51
CA GLY A 116 -2.46 -11.87 1.12
C GLY A 116 -1.00 -11.74 0.69
N PHE A 117 -0.11 -11.31 1.59
CA PHE A 117 1.33 -11.24 1.27
C PHE A 117 2.00 -12.61 1.28
N ALA A 118 1.55 -13.53 2.15
CA ALA A 118 2.04 -14.91 2.17
C ALA A 118 1.70 -15.62 0.84
N GLU A 119 0.47 -15.45 0.35
CA GLU A 119 0.07 -15.94 -0.96
C GLU A 119 0.88 -15.27 -2.08
N LEU A 120 1.00 -13.94 -2.06
CA LEU A 120 1.71 -13.19 -3.11
C LEU A 120 3.18 -13.62 -3.22
N GLN A 121 3.83 -13.93 -2.09
CA GLN A 121 5.20 -14.43 -2.06
C GLN A 121 5.37 -15.76 -2.79
N ASN A 122 4.34 -16.60 -2.82
CA ASN A 122 4.38 -17.93 -3.43
C ASN A 122 4.08 -17.92 -4.93
N ARG A 123 3.65 -16.79 -5.51
CA ARG A 123 3.30 -16.71 -6.94
C ARG A 123 4.54 -16.49 -7.81
N GLU A 124 4.70 -17.33 -8.82
CA GLU A 124 5.83 -17.28 -9.75
C GLU A 124 5.90 -15.94 -10.51
N ASP A 125 4.76 -15.34 -10.83
CA ASP A 125 4.65 -14.07 -11.56
C ASP A 125 4.62 -12.83 -10.66
N ALA A 126 4.73 -12.98 -9.33
CA ALA A 126 4.59 -11.88 -8.37
C ALA A 126 5.53 -10.70 -8.64
N ALA A 127 6.79 -10.99 -9.00
CA ALA A 127 7.76 -9.94 -9.28
C ALA A 127 7.38 -9.11 -10.51
N ASP A 128 7.00 -9.77 -11.59
CA ASP A 128 6.58 -9.11 -12.84
C ASP A 128 5.35 -8.23 -12.60
N ARG A 129 4.35 -8.77 -11.90
CA ARG A 129 3.09 -8.07 -11.60
C ARG A 129 3.25 -6.92 -10.62
N LEU A 130 4.07 -7.07 -9.58
CA LEU A 130 4.38 -5.96 -8.66
C LEU A 130 5.12 -4.82 -9.37
N ILE A 131 6.04 -5.14 -10.28
CA ILE A 131 6.73 -4.13 -11.08
C ILE A 131 5.75 -3.46 -12.04
N ALA A 132 4.90 -4.22 -12.74
CA ALA A 132 3.88 -3.67 -13.62
C ALA A 132 2.90 -2.74 -12.87
N TYR A 133 2.47 -3.14 -11.67
CA TYR A 133 1.66 -2.32 -10.79
C TYR A 133 2.36 -1.01 -10.44
N TYR A 134 3.63 -1.08 -10.00
CA TYR A 134 4.42 0.11 -9.68
C TYR A 134 4.70 0.98 -10.92
N GLU A 135 4.91 0.38 -12.10
CA GLU A 135 5.07 1.05 -13.38
C GLU A 135 3.84 1.89 -13.73
N GLY A 136 2.63 1.33 -13.53
CA GLY A 136 1.34 1.95 -13.84
C GLY A 136 0.93 3.12 -12.94
N ILE A 137 1.59 3.33 -11.81
CA ILE A 137 1.27 4.46 -10.91
C ILE A 137 1.82 5.77 -11.48
N ASP A 138 0.93 6.75 -11.71
CA ASP A 138 1.29 8.13 -11.97
C ASP A 138 1.27 8.95 -10.66
N VAL A 139 2.47 9.20 -10.12
CA VAL A 139 2.63 9.97 -8.88
C VAL A 139 2.27 11.44 -9.04
N ARG A 140 2.24 11.99 -10.27
CA ARG A 140 1.81 13.36 -10.52
C ARG A 140 0.30 13.48 -10.36
N LYS A 141 -0.45 12.49 -10.88
CA LYS A 141 -1.90 12.40 -10.65
C LYS A 141 -2.23 12.27 -9.16
N ILE A 142 -1.47 11.48 -8.41
CA ILE A 142 -1.63 11.41 -6.94
C ILE A 142 -1.40 12.79 -6.29
N ALA A 143 -0.40 13.54 -6.74
CA ALA A 143 -0.13 14.88 -6.24
C ALA A 143 -1.26 15.87 -6.58
N GLU A 144 -1.74 15.86 -7.82
CA GLU A 144 -2.89 16.66 -8.27
C GLU A 144 -4.14 16.35 -7.44
N ASN A 145 -4.44 15.07 -7.20
CA ASN A 145 -5.58 14.65 -6.38
C ASN A 145 -5.45 15.11 -4.92
N ALA A 146 -4.23 15.08 -4.36
CA ALA A 146 -3.95 15.56 -3.01
C ALA A 146 -4.15 17.08 -2.88
N ILE A 147 -3.70 17.85 -3.87
CA ILE A 147 -3.86 19.32 -3.90
C ILE A 147 -5.34 19.70 -4.07
N THR A 148 -6.05 19.00 -4.95
CA THR A 148 -7.45 19.31 -5.30
C THR A 148 -8.47 18.71 -4.35
N LEU A 149 -8.03 17.89 -3.37
CA LEU A 149 -8.90 17.14 -2.45
C LEU A 149 -9.96 16.29 -3.18
N SER A 150 -9.60 15.74 -4.35
CA SER A 150 -10.51 15.02 -5.24
C SER A 150 -10.37 13.50 -5.18
N ALA A 151 -9.51 12.99 -4.30
CA ALA A 151 -9.26 11.56 -4.17
C ALA A 151 -10.54 10.79 -3.81
N THR A 152 -10.84 9.74 -4.57
CA THR A 152 -11.98 8.85 -4.29
C THR A 152 -11.58 7.68 -3.39
N LYS A 153 -12.58 6.96 -2.82
CA LYS A 153 -12.39 5.89 -1.82
C LYS A 153 -11.39 4.79 -2.23
N ASN A 154 -11.14 4.60 -3.52
CA ASN A 154 -10.27 3.54 -4.06
C ASN A 154 -9.04 4.07 -4.80
N GLU A 155 -8.73 5.37 -4.69
CA GLU A 155 -7.53 5.95 -5.30
C GLU A 155 -6.34 5.93 -4.35
N LEU A 156 -5.16 5.67 -4.92
CA LEU A 156 -3.92 5.68 -4.17
C LEU A 156 -3.61 7.08 -3.64
N SER A 157 -3.29 7.16 -2.36
CA SER A 157 -2.78 8.36 -1.71
C SER A 157 -1.25 8.40 -1.71
N VAL A 158 -0.70 9.55 -1.30
CA VAL A 158 0.74 9.73 -1.03
C VAL A 158 1.30 8.67 -0.06
N LEU A 159 0.48 8.15 0.86
CA LEU A 159 0.90 7.11 1.79
C LEU A 159 0.97 5.73 1.12
N HIS A 160 0.13 5.46 0.13
CA HIS A 160 0.10 4.18 -0.58
C HIS A 160 1.34 3.99 -1.45
N ILE A 161 1.85 5.06 -2.09
CA ILE A 161 3.10 4.94 -2.86
C ILE A 161 4.29 4.62 -1.93
N GLY A 162 4.33 5.22 -0.75
CA GLY A 162 5.34 4.90 0.27
C GLY A 162 5.20 3.46 0.81
N TYR A 163 3.97 3.01 1.03
CA TYR A 163 3.66 1.64 1.43
C TYR A 163 4.17 0.61 0.40
N LEU A 164 3.86 0.83 -0.88
CA LEU A 164 4.33 -0.04 -1.97
C LEU A 164 5.86 -0.06 -2.07
N GLU A 165 6.53 1.07 -1.99
CA GLU A 165 8.00 1.12 -2.04
C GLU A 165 8.65 0.41 -0.84
N LEU A 166 8.02 0.45 0.34
CA LEU A 166 8.44 -0.34 1.49
C LEU A 166 8.23 -1.85 1.27
N ILE A 167 7.12 -2.26 0.65
CA ILE A 167 6.88 -3.67 0.26
C ILE A 167 7.99 -4.13 -0.71
N LEU A 168 8.25 -3.36 -1.76
CA LEU A 168 9.31 -3.66 -2.73
C LEU A 168 10.68 -3.73 -2.04
N SER A 169 10.95 -2.85 -1.08
CA SER A 169 12.19 -2.80 -0.29
C SER A 169 12.31 -3.90 0.77
N SER A 170 11.21 -4.54 1.16
CA SER A 170 11.17 -5.56 2.22
C SER A 170 11.88 -6.87 1.84
N ARG A 171 12.08 -7.08 0.54
CA ARG A 171 12.54 -8.34 -0.07
C ARG A 171 11.56 -9.51 0.08
N LEU A 172 10.26 -9.22 0.25
CA LEU A 172 9.18 -10.20 0.22
C LEU A 172 9.27 -11.12 -1.00
N VAL A 173 9.53 -10.54 -2.17
CA VAL A 173 9.68 -11.26 -3.45
C VAL A 173 11.13 -11.14 -3.93
N PRO A 174 12.00 -12.13 -3.66
CA PRO A 174 13.42 -12.04 -4.01
C PRO A 174 13.69 -11.90 -5.51
N SER A 175 12.82 -12.45 -6.36
CA SER A 175 12.93 -12.40 -7.83
C SER A 175 12.71 -11.00 -8.42
N LEU A 176 12.28 -10.01 -7.63
CA LEU A 176 12.33 -8.58 -8.00
C LEU A 176 13.76 -8.12 -8.28
N TYR A 177 14.74 -8.71 -7.59
CA TYR A 177 16.15 -8.32 -7.63
C TYR A 177 17.01 -9.22 -8.54
N ALA A 178 16.37 -9.89 -9.50
CA ALA A 178 17.01 -10.68 -10.56
C ALA A 178 16.68 -10.07 -11.93
N GLU A 179 17.50 -10.32 -12.95
CA GLU A 179 17.19 -9.88 -14.32
C GLU A 179 16.04 -10.73 -14.93
N PRO A 180 15.14 -10.13 -15.74
CA PRO A 180 15.11 -8.74 -16.20
C PRO A 180 14.43 -7.75 -15.22
N ASN A 181 13.91 -8.25 -14.09
CA ASN A 181 13.06 -7.50 -13.17
C ASN A 181 13.80 -6.33 -12.49
N ILE A 182 15.04 -6.54 -12.05
CA ILE A 182 15.80 -5.52 -11.32
C ILE A 182 16.05 -4.27 -12.17
N SER A 183 16.34 -4.44 -13.46
CA SER A 183 16.52 -3.33 -14.41
C SER A 183 15.21 -2.57 -14.66
N ARG A 184 14.07 -3.27 -14.79
CA ARG A 184 12.75 -2.63 -14.92
C ARG A 184 12.36 -1.87 -13.65
N LEU A 185 12.55 -2.50 -12.49
CA LEU A 185 12.28 -1.93 -11.19
C LEU A 185 13.09 -0.65 -10.97
N GLU A 186 14.38 -0.66 -11.34
CA GLU A 186 15.24 0.51 -11.23
C GLU A 186 14.75 1.67 -12.09
N LYS A 187 14.40 1.39 -13.35
CA LYS A 187 13.84 2.41 -14.27
C LYS A 187 12.54 2.99 -13.73
N ALA A 188 11.63 2.15 -13.25
CA ALA A 188 10.37 2.59 -12.65
C ALA A 188 10.63 3.46 -11.42
N ARG A 189 11.51 3.00 -10.52
CA ARG A 189 11.88 3.68 -9.28
C ARG A 189 12.48 5.05 -9.56
N TYR A 190 13.45 5.14 -10.45
CA TYR A 190 14.09 6.40 -10.81
C TYR A 190 13.08 7.42 -11.34
N LYS A 191 12.18 6.98 -12.23
CA LYS A 191 11.10 7.84 -12.72
C LYS A 191 10.22 8.38 -11.58
N LYS A 192 9.80 7.52 -10.64
CA LYS A 192 8.96 7.94 -9.51
C LYS A 192 9.70 8.88 -8.58
N TYR A 193 10.99 8.65 -8.36
CA TYR A 193 11.84 9.54 -7.58
C TYR A 193 11.89 10.95 -8.19
N GLU A 194 12.20 11.06 -9.49
CA GLU A 194 12.26 12.34 -10.19
C GLU A 194 10.90 13.06 -10.22
N ASP A 195 9.83 12.35 -10.54
CA ASP A 195 8.48 12.92 -10.56
C ASP A 195 8.07 13.44 -9.16
N LYS A 196 8.44 12.73 -8.08
CA LYS A 196 8.20 13.19 -6.69
C LYS A 196 9.00 14.44 -6.34
N LEU A 197 10.27 14.52 -6.75
CA LEU A 197 11.11 15.70 -6.53
C LEU A 197 10.53 16.96 -7.21
N GLN A 198 9.94 16.79 -8.39
CA GLN A 198 9.30 17.88 -9.13
C GLN A 198 7.97 18.35 -8.50
N ASN A 199 7.41 17.59 -7.55
CA ASN A 199 6.16 17.89 -6.84
C ASN A 199 6.41 17.95 -5.32
N SER A 200 7.48 18.64 -4.92
CA SER A 200 7.97 18.71 -3.54
C SER A 200 7.01 19.36 -2.53
N GLU A 201 6.04 20.13 -3.02
CA GLU A 201 4.95 20.70 -2.24
C GLU A 201 3.96 19.64 -1.71
N VAL A 202 3.91 18.47 -2.38
CA VAL A 202 3.12 17.31 -1.92
C VAL A 202 4.02 16.23 -1.32
N TYR A 203 5.12 15.91 -1.99
CA TYR A 203 6.00 14.82 -1.58
C TYR A 203 7.10 15.32 -0.65
N SER A 204 6.91 15.09 0.65
CA SER A 204 7.93 15.38 1.65
C SER A 204 9.13 14.41 1.55
N LEU A 205 10.22 14.76 2.22
CA LEU A 205 11.41 13.90 2.34
C LEU A 205 11.06 12.51 2.90
N GLN A 206 10.05 12.41 3.77
CA GLN A 206 9.58 11.14 4.33
C GLN A 206 9.00 10.17 3.29
N VAL A 207 8.50 10.70 2.17
CA VAL A 207 7.99 9.89 1.05
C VAL A 207 9.10 9.65 0.02
N ILE A 208 9.95 10.66 -0.24
CA ILE A 208 11.06 10.55 -1.19
C ILE A 208 12.11 9.54 -0.72
N LYS A 209 12.42 9.48 0.59
CA LYS A 209 13.40 8.55 1.15
C LYS A 209 13.03 7.08 0.89
N LYS A 210 11.75 6.75 0.68
CA LYS A 210 11.28 5.38 0.39
C LYS A 210 11.67 4.95 -1.03
N SER A 211 11.66 5.87 -1.99
CA SER A 211 12.25 5.64 -3.32
C SER A 211 13.76 5.44 -3.21
N LEU A 212 14.46 6.22 -2.38
CA LEU A 212 15.90 6.01 -2.13
C LEU A 212 16.16 4.67 -1.44
N LEU A 213 15.33 4.25 -0.49
CA LEU A 213 15.47 2.96 0.19
C LEU A 213 15.38 1.79 -0.80
N LEU A 214 14.43 1.86 -1.72
CA LEU A 214 14.30 0.88 -2.81
C LEU A 214 15.53 0.91 -3.74
N GLY A 215 16.01 2.10 -4.10
CA GLY A 215 17.24 2.27 -4.87
C GLY A 215 18.49 1.69 -4.18
N ALA A 216 18.59 1.83 -2.86
CA ALA A 216 19.67 1.24 -2.08
C ALA A 216 19.62 -0.29 -2.14
N GLN A 217 18.44 -0.89 -1.99
CA GLN A 217 18.26 -2.35 -2.13
C GLN A 217 18.69 -2.86 -3.51
N ILE A 218 18.35 -2.12 -4.57
CA ILE A 218 18.74 -2.43 -5.96
C ILE A 218 20.26 -2.34 -6.13
N LYS A 219 20.88 -1.21 -5.74
CA LYS A 219 22.33 -1.00 -5.88
C LYS A 219 23.15 -1.99 -5.06
N LEU A 220 22.66 -2.40 -3.87
CA LEU A 220 23.33 -3.45 -3.06
C LEU A 220 23.36 -4.83 -3.75
N LYS A 221 22.53 -5.05 -4.77
CA LYS A 221 22.54 -6.25 -5.62
C LYS A 221 23.39 -6.08 -6.88
N SER A 222 23.69 -4.85 -7.28
CA SER A 222 24.59 -4.57 -8.40
C SER A 222 26.06 -4.76 -8.00
N LYS A 223 26.93 -4.99 -9.00
CA LYS A 223 28.38 -5.12 -8.82
C LYS A 223 29.12 -3.79 -8.93
N GLU A 224 28.40 -2.68 -9.03
CA GLU A 224 28.93 -1.39 -9.52
C GLU A 224 29.29 -0.40 -8.40
N ILE A 225 29.10 -0.78 -7.14
CA ILE A 225 29.40 0.07 -5.98
C ILE A 225 30.69 -0.37 -5.28
N ASN A 226 31.46 0.61 -4.80
CA ASN A 226 32.66 0.36 -4.00
C ASN A 226 32.31 0.00 -2.54
N ASN A 227 33.31 -0.37 -1.74
CA ASN A 227 33.08 -0.83 -0.36
C ASN A 227 32.51 0.26 0.57
N GLU A 228 32.88 1.52 0.38
CA GLU A 228 32.37 2.64 1.17
C GLU A 228 30.91 2.93 0.82
N GLU A 229 30.59 3.00 -0.47
CA GLU A 229 29.22 3.14 -0.97
C GLU A 229 28.34 1.98 -0.46
N LYS A 230 28.83 0.75 -0.54
CA LYS A 230 28.14 -0.43 -0.01
C LYS A 230 27.88 -0.35 1.49
N SER A 231 28.85 0.11 2.27
CA SER A 231 28.71 0.30 3.72
C SER A 231 27.64 1.35 4.04
N LEU A 232 27.69 2.50 3.36
CA LEU A 232 26.71 3.57 3.53
C LEU A 232 25.29 3.12 3.17
N LEU A 233 25.12 2.48 2.01
CA LEU A 233 23.81 1.97 1.57
C LEU A 233 23.28 0.85 2.47
N SER A 234 24.15 -0.03 2.96
CA SER A 234 23.74 -1.10 3.90
C SER A 234 23.23 -0.49 5.20
N ARG A 235 23.95 0.48 5.76
CA ARG A 235 23.50 1.21 6.96
C ARG A 235 22.19 1.96 6.73
N PHE A 236 22.04 2.61 5.58
CA PHE A 236 20.81 3.31 5.22
C PHE A 236 19.61 2.35 5.18
N VAL A 237 19.79 1.15 4.62
CA VAL A 237 18.76 0.10 4.62
C VAL A 237 18.47 -0.42 6.02
N GLU A 238 19.49 -0.69 6.83
CA GLU A 238 19.35 -1.13 8.23
C GLU A 238 18.56 -0.12 9.06
N MET A 239 18.78 1.17 8.82
CA MET A 239 18.06 2.27 9.48
C MET A 239 16.67 2.56 8.86
N GLY A 240 16.17 1.73 7.94
CA GLY A 240 14.84 1.91 7.37
C GLY A 240 14.71 3.09 6.42
N GLY A 241 15.82 3.53 5.82
CA GLY A 241 15.88 4.72 4.99
C GLY A 241 16.09 6.02 5.77
N GLU A 242 16.48 5.94 7.05
CA GLU A 242 16.93 7.08 7.84
C GLU A 242 18.44 7.28 7.78
N VAL A 243 18.88 8.51 8.06
CA VAL A 243 20.28 8.91 8.13
C VAL A 243 20.55 9.74 9.39
N ASN A 244 21.81 9.87 9.79
CA ASN A 244 22.16 10.67 10.97
C ASN A 244 22.15 12.18 10.68
N THR A 245 22.46 12.57 9.44
CA THR A 245 22.52 13.97 9.01
C THR A 245 21.82 14.16 7.68
N LEU A 246 21.19 15.32 7.46
CA LEU A 246 20.50 15.60 6.20
C LEU A 246 21.42 15.55 4.97
N GLU A 247 22.71 15.85 5.13
CA GLU A 247 23.70 15.76 4.06
C GLU A 247 23.88 14.32 3.55
N ASP A 248 23.70 13.33 4.41
CA ASP A 248 23.82 11.92 4.04
C ASP A 248 22.73 11.50 3.06
N TYR A 249 21.54 12.13 3.07
CA TYR A 249 20.52 11.89 2.05
C TYR A 249 21.01 12.29 0.65
N THR A 250 21.78 13.38 0.54
CA THR A 250 22.38 13.80 -0.73
C THR A 250 23.40 12.80 -1.22
N LYS A 251 24.27 12.30 -0.33
CA LYS A 251 25.27 11.27 -0.66
C LYS A 251 24.61 9.97 -1.11
N VAL A 252 23.61 9.51 -0.36
CA VAL A 252 22.80 8.33 -0.69
C VAL A 252 22.14 8.51 -2.06
N SER A 253 21.49 9.65 -2.33
CA SER A 253 20.88 9.93 -3.62
C SER A 253 21.90 9.92 -4.77
N GLN A 254 23.07 10.55 -4.60
CA GLN A 254 24.12 10.57 -5.62
C GLN A 254 24.63 9.17 -5.97
N ILE A 255 24.83 8.30 -4.98
CA ILE A 255 25.28 6.91 -5.23
C ILE A 255 24.19 6.13 -5.96
N ILE A 256 22.94 6.31 -5.53
CA ILE A 256 21.80 5.55 -6.02
C ILE A 256 21.40 5.95 -7.44
N ASN A 257 21.56 7.22 -7.81
CA ASN A 257 21.13 7.78 -9.09
C ASN A 257 22.29 8.07 -10.05
N LYS A 258 23.49 7.58 -9.73
CA LYS A 258 24.64 7.49 -10.64
C LYS A 258 24.48 6.30 -11.58
#